data_AF-A0A847K1B5-F1
#
_entry.id   AF-A0A847K1B5-F1
#
_cell.length_a   1.000
_cell.length_b   1.000
_cell.length_c   1.000
_cell.angle_alpha   90.00
_cell.angle_beta   90.00
_cell.angle_gamma   90.00
#
_symmetry.space_group_name_H-M   'P 1'
#
loop_
_entity.id
_entity.type
_entity.pdbx_description
1 polymer ?
#
loop_
_entity_poly.entity_id
_entity_poly.type
_entity_poly.pdbx_seq_one_letter_code
_entity_poly.pdbx_strand_id
1 'polypeptide(L)'
;MTIGGLLRCLASRWHEALRGSTARAPSSSVLAVACCLVSLASCLPASGNPDSVNVRSHGAAGDGKADDTAAFLAAIAAANRDKRTVYVPRGIYRVAKPLVLEGIALHGPEPGAWPADVDATPVLIPTHRDGPGIEIKAGGSLRGICVRYAWEKEPEAGPPAILVSGIGAWISAVKIMYPWDGIMTDGVSNVGRLNIADVFIVSPRNVGVRVTGTWDVPALRNIEVWNAGPVARGLDKGIGFDLGKNDLIRLTDCFAFAMNVGFLLRDKIPGAKIEGGTWGVMTGCSTDYCSIGIKVEGDNTVSISGGTFWQHDNGVIVDGEKARVRLTGAEIKSNGAPAVTVRSADHVVITGCSLLRPMKEHAGPVAEITGGRAILQGNHIEGHGSGVVIGENARNVVMNGNLMDVKGAEVEDRQRHHGVTVG
;
A
#
# COMPACT_ATOMS: atom_id res chain seq x y z
N MET A 1 -32.81 -22.38 0.13
CA MET A 1 -32.32 -23.50 0.97
C MET A 1 -31.06 -23.01 1.66
N THR A 2 -31.07 -23.00 2.99
CA THR A 2 -30.15 -22.28 3.86
C THR A 2 -28.77 -22.96 3.98
N ILE A 3 -27.76 -22.10 4.14
CA ILE A 3 -26.34 -22.41 4.35
C ILE A 3 -26.18 -23.08 5.71
N GLY A 4 -25.80 -24.36 5.70
CA GLY A 4 -25.61 -25.17 6.89
C GLY A 4 -24.96 -26.50 6.54
N GLY A 5 -23.72 -26.47 6.06
CA GLY A 5 -23.07 -27.71 5.62
C GLY A 5 -21.67 -27.52 5.08
N LEU A 6 -20.77 -26.87 5.83
CA LEU A 6 -19.32 -26.92 5.55
C LEU A 6 -18.48 -26.47 6.75
N LEU A 7 -18.87 -26.93 7.95
CA LEU A 7 -18.12 -26.75 9.20
C LEU A 7 -18.30 -27.99 10.09
N ARG A 8 -17.85 -29.14 9.58
CA ARG A 8 -17.74 -30.41 10.33
C ARG A 8 -16.85 -31.40 9.57
N CYS A 9 -15.60 -31.03 9.34
CA CYS A 9 -14.54 -31.98 8.98
C CYS A 9 -13.22 -31.40 9.50
N LEU A 10 -12.50 -32.16 10.33
CA LEU A 10 -11.25 -31.85 11.07
C LEU A 10 -11.37 -31.69 12.59
N ALA A 11 -11.97 -32.69 13.24
CA ALA A 11 -11.76 -32.96 14.66
C ALA A 11 -12.03 -34.45 14.96
N SER A 12 -11.12 -35.34 14.54
CA SER A 12 -11.08 -36.75 15.04
C SER A 12 -9.95 -37.56 14.42
N ARG A 13 -8.70 -37.26 14.78
CA ARG A 13 -7.62 -38.27 14.80
C ARG A 13 -6.78 -37.99 16.04
N TRP A 14 -6.17 -39.03 16.61
CA TRP A 14 -5.41 -39.06 17.87
C TRP A 14 -6.22 -39.45 19.13
N HIS A 15 -6.64 -40.71 19.18
CA HIS A 15 -6.50 -41.55 20.37
C HIS A 15 -6.87 -43.01 20.04
N GLU A 16 -5.87 -43.86 19.82
CA GLU A 16 -5.87 -45.27 20.25
C GLU A 16 -4.55 -45.96 19.82
N ALA A 17 -3.62 -46.10 20.76
CA ALA A 17 -2.68 -47.22 20.80
C ALA A 17 -2.03 -47.28 22.18
N LEU A 18 -1.99 -48.49 22.74
CA LEU A 18 -1.31 -48.90 23.99
C LEU A 18 -2.17 -48.83 25.27
N ARG A 19 -3.17 -49.72 25.33
CA ARG A 19 -3.54 -50.42 26.57
C ARG A 19 -2.65 -51.66 26.69
N GLY A 20 -2.00 -51.84 27.84
CA GLY A 20 -1.27 -53.06 28.15
C GLY A 20 -0.60 -53.05 29.52
N SER A 21 -1.22 -53.78 30.44
CA SER A 21 -0.65 -54.38 31.67
C SER A 21 -0.65 -53.57 32.98
N THR A 22 -1.50 -54.07 33.88
CA THR A 22 -1.61 -53.78 35.32
C THR A 22 -0.60 -54.62 36.12
N ALA A 23 0.16 -54.04 37.05
CA ALA A 23 0.55 -54.68 38.32
C ALA A 23 1.26 -53.73 39.30
N ARG A 24 0.65 -53.60 40.49
CA ARG A 24 1.16 -53.35 41.86
C ARG A 24 2.50 -52.62 42.11
N ALA A 25 2.40 -51.60 42.97
CA ALA A 25 3.51 -51.04 43.76
C ALA A 25 4.03 -52.03 44.82
N PRO A 26 5.31 -51.89 45.23
CA PRO A 26 5.57 -51.61 46.64
C PRO A 26 6.62 -50.51 46.88
N SER A 27 6.74 -50.22 48.17
CA SER A 27 7.39 -49.12 48.90
C SER A 27 8.93 -49.04 48.88
N SER A 28 9.40 -47.89 49.36
CA SER A 28 10.63 -47.66 50.16
C SER A 28 11.87 -47.11 49.44
N SER A 29 12.06 -45.79 49.64
CA SER A 29 13.26 -45.19 50.23
C SER A 29 14.64 -45.57 49.69
N VAL A 30 15.21 -44.78 48.77
CA VAL A 30 16.67 -44.61 48.65
C VAL A 30 17.01 -43.14 48.32
N LEU A 31 17.94 -42.60 49.13
CA LEU A 31 18.56 -41.28 49.07
C LEU A 31 18.94 -40.83 47.65
N ALA A 32 18.54 -39.61 47.28
CA ALA A 32 19.16 -38.86 46.18
C ALA A 32 19.86 -37.61 46.75
N VAL A 33 21.16 -37.57 46.51
CA VAL A 33 22.10 -36.49 46.86
C VAL A 33 21.62 -35.17 46.24
N ALA A 34 21.51 -34.13 47.08
CA ALA A 34 21.21 -32.78 46.65
C ALA A 34 22.42 -32.17 45.91
N CYS A 35 22.35 -32.15 44.58
CA CYS A 35 23.19 -31.27 43.77
C CYS A 35 22.59 -29.85 43.82
N CYS A 36 23.18 -28.98 44.66
CA CYS A 36 23.02 -27.54 44.53
C CYS A 36 23.64 -27.07 43.21
N LEU A 37 22.82 -26.94 42.17
CA LEU A 37 23.17 -26.17 40.98
C LEU A 37 22.59 -24.77 41.12
N VAL A 38 23.51 -23.82 41.35
CA VAL A 38 23.28 -22.39 41.21
C VAL A 38 22.88 -22.12 39.76
N SER A 39 21.62 -21.82 39.51
CA SER A 39 21.17 -21.30 38.22
C SER A 39 21.65 -19.86 38.06
N LEU A 40 22.89 -19.70 37.58
CA LEU A 40 23.31 -18.47 36.91
C LEU A 40 22.51 -18.38 35.61
N ALA A 41 21.37 -17.69 35.67
CA ALA A 41 20.67 -17.22 34.49
C ALA A 41 21.63 -16.29 33.73
N SER A 42 22.34 -16.87 32.77
CA SER A 42 23.21 -16.16 31.85
C SER A 42 22.31 -15.29 30.99
N CYS A 43 22.23 -14.00 31.31
CA CYS A 43 21.63 -13.00 30.47
C CYS A 43 22.50 -12.91 29.22
N LEU A 44 22.20 -13.72 28.21
CA LEU A 44 22.85 -13.59 26.90
C LEU A 44 22.61 -12.14 26.44
N PRO A 45 23.66 -11.37 26.09
CA PRO A 45 23.45 -10.05 25.57
C PRO A 45 22.61 -10.21 24.30
N ALA A 46 21.44 -9.56 24.28
CA ALA A 46 20.72 -9.37 23.04
C ALA A 46 21.73 -8.83 22.03
N SER A 47 21.88 -9.51 20.90
CA SER A 47 22.78 -9.12 19.81
C SER A 47 22.31 -7.79 19.22
N GLY A 48 22.54 -6.70 19.94
CA GLY A 48 22.45 -5.35 19.45
C GLY A 48 23.76 -5.04 18.76
N ASN A 49 23.69 -4.45 17.58
CA ASN A 49 24.84 -3.80 16.98
C ASN A 49 25.42 -2.82 18.04
N PRO A 50 26.73 -2.88 18.38
CA PRO A 50 27.35 -1.93 19.31
C PRO A 50 27.12 -0.47 18.91
N ASP A 51 26.75 -0.19 17.66
CA ASP A 51 26.43 1.15 17.15
C ASP A 51 24.95 1.58 17.35
N SER A 52 24.17 0.84 18.15
CA SER A 52 22.74 1.13 18.39
C SER A 52 22.37 1.29 19.86
N VAL A 53 21.51 2.26 20.15
CA VAL A 53 20.88 2.48 21.45
C VAL A 53 19.63 1.59 21.53
N ASN A 54 19.66 0.59 22.40
CA ASN A 54 18.55 -0.34 22.59
C ASN A 54 17.48 0.26 23.50
N VAL A 55 16.22 0.28 23.08
CA VAL A 55 15.11 0.82 23.88
C VAL A 55 14.93 0.10 25.23
N ARG A 56 15.29 -1.18 25.34
CA ARG A 56 15.24 -1.93 26.61
C ARG A 56 16.28 -1.45 27.62
N SER A 57 17.41 -0.93 27.17
CA SER A 57 18.40 -0.29 28.05
C SER A 57 17.89 1.00 28.68
N HIS A 58 16.79 1.55 28.16
CA HIS A 58 16.09 2.72 28.69
C HIS A 58 14.77 2.36 29.40
N GLY A 59 14.54 1.07 29.68
CA GLY A 59 13.40 0.61 30.48
C GLY A 59 12.17 0.18 29.70
N ALA A 60 12.23 0.06 28.36
CA ALA A 60 11.11 -0.47 27.59
C ALA A 60 10.86 -1.94 27.93
N ALA A 61 9.65 -2.29 28.34
CA ALA A 61 9.24 -3.65 28.64
C ALA A 61 8.96 -4.44 27.35
N GLY A 62 8.20 -3.85 26.42
CA GLY A 62 7.78 -4.53 25.19
C GLY A 62 6.85 -5.72 25.43
N ASP A 63 6.04 -5.66 26.49
CA ASP A 63 5.13 -6.72 26.93
C ASP A 63 3.67 -6.52 26.44
N GLY A 64 3.40 -5.45 25.69
CA GLY A 64 2.10 -5.07 25.17
C GLY A 64 1.15 -4.48 26.22
N LYS A 65 1.63 -4.19 27.44
CA LYS A 65 0.83 -3.68 28.57
C LYS A 65 1.42 -2.40 29.14
N ALA A 66 2.71 -2.38 29.45
CA ALA A 66 3.39 -1.20 29.97
C ALA A 66 3.38 -0.06 28.94
N ASP A 67 3.37 1.18 29.44
CA ASP A 67 3.62 2.35 28.61
C ASP A 67 5.14 2.51 28.43
N ASP A 68 5.62 2.24 27.21
CA ASP A 68 7.04 2.28 26.85
C ASP A 68 7.48 3.67 26.36
N THR A 69 6.59 4.67 26.38
CA THR A 69 6.85 6.01 25.80
C THR A 69 8.13 6.64 26.32
N ALA A 70 8.32 6.68 27.64
CA ALA A 70 9.49 7.33 28.25
C ALA A 70 10.80 6.66 27.81
N ALA A 71 10.81 5.34 27.67
CA ALA A 71 11.98 4.58 27.24
C ALA A 71 12.33 4.86 25.78
N PHE A 72 11.33 4.91 24.88
CA PHE A 72 11.56 5.26 23.48
C PHE A 72 12.09 6.69 23.31
N LEU A 73 11.48 7.66 24.00
CA LEU A 73 11.92 9.06 23.94
C LEU A 73 13.36 9.22 24.48
N ALA A 74 13.71 8.53 25.56
CA ALA A 74 15.06 8.55 26.11
C ALA A 74 16.08 7.89 25.17
N ALA A 75 15.72 6.77 24.53
CA ALA A 75 16.58 6.10 23.55
C ALA A 75 16.83 6.95 22.30
N ILE A 76 15.77 7.59 21.77
CA ILE A 76 15.87 8.54 20.64
C ILE A 76 16.76 9.73 21.00
N ALA A 77 16.60 10.30 22.19
CA ALA A 77 17.42 11.42 22.65
C ALA A 77 18.90 11.02 22.79
N ALA A 78 19.19 9.85 23.35
CA ALA A 78 20.54 9.31 23.46
C ALA A 78 21.17 9.04 22.09
N ALA A 79 20.43 8.39 21.18
CA ALA A 79 20.88 8.11 19.82
C ALA A 79 21.24 9.40 19.06
N ASN A 80 20.42 10.45 19.18
CA ASN A 80 20.68 11.76 18.59
C ASN A 80 21.96 12.43 19.12
N ARG A 81 22.14 12.41 20.44
CA ARG A 81 23.33 12.98 21.10
C ARG A 81 24.59 12.24 20.67
N ASP A 82 24.52 10.91 20.61
CA ASP A 82 25.68 10.05 20.43
C ASP A 82 25.92 9.68 18.94
N LYS A 83 25.09 10.20 18.02
CA LYS A 83 25.12 9.92 16.57
C LYS A 83 25.00 8.43 16.23
N ARG A 84 24.11 7.76 16.95
CA ARG A 84 23.83 6.32 16.84
C ARG A 84 22.42 6.08 16.32
N THR A 85 22.10 4.83 16.05
CA THR A 85 20.75 4.39 15.68
C THR A 85 19.96 3.92 16.90
N VAL A 86 18.64 3.83 16.81
CA VAL A 86 17.77 3.24 17.84
C VAL A 86 17.41 1.82 17.42
N TYR A 87 17.69 0.84 18.29
CA TYR A 87 17.32 -0.55 18.09
C TYR A 87 16.11 -0.95 18.94
N VAL A 88 15.14 -1.60 18.30
CA VAL A 88 13.92 -2.10 18.93
C VAL A 88 13.91 -3.64 18.87
N PRO A 89 14.21 -4.33 19.98
CA PRO A 89 14.10 -5.79 20.03
C PRO A 89 12.67 -6.28 19.78
N ARG A 90 12.50 -7.56 19.45
CA ARG A 90 11.16 -8.17 19.34
C ARG A 90 10.37 -7.98 20.64
N GLY A 91 9.14 -7.50 20.50
CA GLY A 91 8.22 -7.19 21.59
C GLY A 91 7.01 -6.42 21.06
N ILE A 92 6.06 -6.14 21.95
CA ILE A 92 4.90 -5.30 21.68
C ILE A 92 5.01 -4.07 22.56
N TYR A 93 5.17 -2.90 21.97
CA TYR A 93 5.49 -1.65 22.67
C TYR A 93 4.33 -0.68 22.55
N ARG A 94 3.80 -0.21 23.68
CA ARG A 94 2.75 0.82 23.67
C ARG A 94 3.40 2.19 23.80
N VAL A 95 3.00 3.13 22.94
CA VAL A 95 3.47 4.52 23.00
C VAL A 95 2.30 5.49 22.98
N ALA A 96 2.29 6.41 23.93
CA ALA A 96 1.25 7.41 24.15
C ALA A 96 1.61 8.78 23.55
N LYS A 97 2.73 8.89 22.83
CA LYS A 97 3.16 10.11 22.15
C LYS A 97 3.78 9.77 20.78
N PRO A 98 3.73 10.70 19.81
CA PRO A 98 4.46 10.56 18.55
C PRO A 98 5.96 10.35 18.77
N LEU A 99 6.55 9.45 17.98
CA LEU A 99 8.00 9.28 17.93
C LEU A 99 8.57 10.07 16.76
N VAL A 100 9.43 11.05 17.02
CA VAL A 100 10.02 11.90 15.99
C VAL A 100 11.43 11.41 15.65
N LEU A 101 11.67 11.16 14.37
CA LEU A 101 12.94 10.68 13.82
C LEU A 101 13.53 11.76 12.90
N GLU A 102 14.62 12.40 13.34
CA GLU A 102 15.31 13.44 12.59
C GLU A 102 16.81 13.15 12.59
N GLY A 103 17.40 12.93 11.41
CA GLY A 103 18.81 12.56 11.27
C GLY A 103 19.22 11.24 11.93
N ILE A 104 18.26 10.39 12.32
CA ILE A 104 18.49 9.10 12.98
C ILE A 104 17.64 7.98 12.38
N ALA A 105 18.12 6.75 12.54
CA ALA A 105 17.39 5.55 12.19
C ALA A 105 16.77 4.88 13.43
N LEU A 106 15.51 4.46 13.34
CA LEU A 106 14.89 3.52 14.26
C LEU A 106 14.64 2.20 13.52
N HIS A 107 15.17 1.09 14.05
CA HIS A 107 15.09 -0.21 13.39
C HIS A 107 14.81 -1.37 14.33
N GLY A 108 14.08 -2.35 13.81
CA GLY A 108 13.95 -3.67 14.41
C GLY A 108 15.03 -4.65 13.90
N PRO A 109 15.03 -5.90 14.38
CA PRO A 109 15.84 -6.95 13.78
C PRO A 109 15.48 -7.12 12.30
N GLU A 110 16.45 -7.55 11.49
CA GLU A 110 16.20 -7.88 10.08
C GLU A 110 15.05 -8.89 9.98
N PRO A 111 13.99 -8.59 9.22
CA PRO A 111 12.91 -9.54 9.04
C PRO A 111 13.43 -10.72 8.21
N GLY A 112 13.33 -11.93 8.76
CA GLY A 112 13.74 -13.16 8.05
C GLY A 112 12.79 -13.58 6.93
N ALA A 113 11.69 -12.85 6.72
CA ALA A 113 10.68 -13.08 5.71
C ALA A 113 9.93 -11.77 5.39
N TRP A 114 9.21 -11.74 4.26
CA TRP A 114 8.31 -10.65 3.91
C TRP A 114 7.32 -10.36 5.05
N PRO A 115 7.23 -9.12 5.58
CA PRO A 115 6.40 -8.79 6.73
C PRO A 115 4.91 -8.63 6.35
N ALA A 116 4.35 -9.61 5.63
CA ALA A 116 2.92 -9.68 5.30
C ALA A 116 2.16 -10.53 6.32
N ASP A 117 2.17 -11.85 6.16
CA ASP A 117 1.30 -12.75 6.92
C ASP A 117 1.82 -13.09 8.32
N VAL A 118 3.14 -13.08 8.49
CA VAL A 118 3.78 -13.43 9.75
C VAL A 118 4.29 -12.18 10.45
N ASP A 119 3.90 -11.99 11.70
CA ASP A 119 4.41 -10.90 12.54
C ASP A 119 5.86 -11.22 12.97
N ALA A 120 6.79 -10.86 12.09
CA ALA A 120 8.21 -11.11 12.23
C ALA A 120 9.00 -9.87 12.67
N THR A 121 8.34 -8.77 13.02
CA THR A 121 8.95 -7.51 13.47
C THR A 121 8.39 -7.10 14.84
N PRO A 122 9.11 -6.27 15.63
CA PRO A 122 8.54 -5.63 16.80
C PRO A 122 7.30 -4.80 16.43
N VAL A 123 6.31 -4.81 17.32
CA VAL A 123 5.04 -4.13 17.12
C VAL A 123 5.00 -2.88 17.98
N LEU A 124 4.85 -1.72 17.35
CA LEU A 124 4.54 -0.45 18.00
C LEU A 124 3.02 -0.23 17.97
N ILE A 125 2.43 0.04 19.14
CA ILE A 125 1.02 0.38 19.31
C ILE A 125 0.92 1.84 19.77
N PRO A 126 0.69 2.79 18.85
CA PRO A 126 0.28 4.12 19.24
C PRO A 126 -1.05 4.07 19.99
N THR A 127 -1.11 4.62 21.19
CA THR A 127 -2.32 4.71 22.00
C THR A 127 -2.96 6.10 21.95
N HIS A 128 -2.20 7.13 21.54
CA HIS A 128 -2.72 8.44 21.21
C HIS A 128 -3.38 8.48 19.83
N ARG A 129 -4.21 9.50 19.58
CA ARG A 129 -5.04 9.64 18.37
C ARG A 129 -5.08 11.06 17.79
N ASP A 130 -4.33 11.98 18.38
CA ASP A 130 -4.23 13.40 18.05
C ASP A 130 -3.01 13.75 17.18
N GLY A 131 -2.15 12.77 16.87
CA GLY A 131 -0.95 12.96 16.07
C GLY A 131 -0.43 11.65 15.49
N PRO A 132 0.61 11.70 14.63
CA PRO A 132 1.13 10.51 13.97
C PRO A 132 1.68 9.51 14.98
N GLY A 133 1.70 8.23 14.60
CA GLY A 133 2.45 7.23 15.37
C GLY A 133 3.96 7.55 15.35
N ILE A 134 4.48 7.79 14.14
CA ILE A 134 5.88 8.16 13.89
C ILE A 134 5.91 9.36 12.94
N GLU A 135 6.71 10.37 13.25
CA GLU A 135 7.04 11.46 12.34
C GLU A 135 8.49 11.30 11.86
N ILE A 136 8.71 11.30 10.55
CA ILE A 136 10.03 11.22 9.92
C ILE A 136 10.36 12.58 9.32
N LYS A 137 11.32 13.25 9.93
CA LYS A 137 11.90 14.52 9.49
C LYS A 137 13.15 14.29 8.63
N ALA A 138 13.87 15.36 8.34
CA ALA A 138 15.02 15.34 7.44
C ALA A 138 16.05 14.27 7.85
N GLY A 139 16.41 13.39 6.90
CA GLY A 139 17.37 12.31 7.11
C GLY A 139 16.96 11.24 8.14
N GLY A 140 15.70 11.22 8.58
CA GLY A 140 15.18 10.18 9.45
C GLY A 140 14.87 8.89 8.67
N SER A 141 14.97 7.74 9.34
CA SER A 141 14.58 6.46 8.72
C SER A 141 13.92 5.47 9.67
N LEU A 142 13.01 4.67 9.12
CA LEU A 142 12.31 3.60 9.83
C LEU A 142 12.49 2.27 9.10
N ARG A 143 12.93 1.22 9.82
CA ARG A 143 13.10 -0.11 9.22
C ARG A 143 12.64 -1.26 10.11
N GLY A 144 11.97 -2.27 9.55
CA GLY A 144 11.76 -3.54 10.26
C GLY A 144 10.85 -3.41 11.48
N ILE A 145 9.86 -2.51 11.44
CA ILE A 145 8.88 -2.27 12.50
C ILE A 145 7.47 -2.52 11.97
N CYS A 146 6.60 -3.11 12.81
CA CYS A 146 5.16 -3.10 12.59
C CYS A 146 4.52 -1.96 13.39
N VAL A 147 3.71 -1.11 12.75
CA VAL A 147 2.88 -0.11 13.44
C VAL A 147 1.43 -0.60 13.42
N ARG A 148 0.86 -0.92 14.59
CA ARG A 148 -0.49 -1.49 14.70
C ARG A 148 -1.39 -0.60 15.53
N TYR A 149 -2.51 -0.19 14.92
CA TYR A 149 -3.56 0.53 15.62
C TYR A 149 -4.56 -0.45 16.24
N ALA A 150 -4.99 -0.12 17.45
CA ALA A 150 -6.08 -0.80 18.15
C ALA A 150 -7.20 0.21 18.38
N TRP A 151 -8.32 0.02 17.70
CA TRP A 151 -9.50 0.87 17.83
C TRP A 151 -10.55 0.16 18.68
N GLU A 152 -11.25 0.89 19.54
CA GLU A 152 -12.36 0.34 20.33
C GLU A 152 -13.58 0.01 19.46
N LYS A 153 -13.76 0.80 18.40
CA LYS A 153 -14.78 0.65 17.35
C LYS A 153 -14.21 1.14 16.02
N GLU A 154 -14.92 0.89 14.93
CA GLU A 154 -14.54 1.40 13.61
C GLU A 154 -14.31 2.92 13.65
N PRO A 155 -13.12 3.43 13.27
CA PRO A 155 -12.82 4.85 13.36
C PRO A 155 -13.49 5.65 12.25
N GLU A 156 -13.99 6.84 12.60
CA GLU A 156 -14.55 7.81 11.63
C GLU A 156 -13.51 8.83 11.14
N ALA A 157 -12.43 9.00 11.90
CA ALA A 157 -11.27 9.82 11.59
C ALA A 157 -10.06 9.33 12.41
N GLY A 158 -8.86 9.73 12.02
CA GLY A 158 -7.65 9.43 12.77
C GLY A 158 -6.39 10.07 12.19
N PRO A 159 -5.25 9.89 12.86
CA PRO A 159 -3.97 10.37 12.37
C PRO A 159 -3.32 9.36 11.41
N PRO A 160 -2.29 9.78 10.65
CA PRO A 160 -1.46 8.84 9.92
C PRO A 160 -0.61 7.97 10.84
N ALA A 161 -0.34 6.74 10.42
CA ALA A 161 0.63 5.87 11.10
C ALA A 161 2.03 6.47 11.03
N ILE A 162 2.41 6.92 9.83
CA ILE A 162 3.70 7.56 9.56
C ILE A 162 3.45 8.88 8.83
N LEU A 163 3.96 9.97 9.39
CA LEU A 163 4.00 11.29 8.74
C LEU A 163 5.43 11.57 8.29
N VAL A 164 5.61 11.98 7.03
CA VAL A 164 6.90 12.43 6.48
C VAL A 164 6.84 13.95 6.31
N SER A 165 7.77 14.65 6.98
CA SER A 165 7.85 16.11 7.02
C SER A 165 9.27 16.63 6.73
N GLY A 166 10.16 15.80 6.18
CA GLY A 166 11.49 16.24 5.76
C GLY A 166 12.11 15.46 4.62
N ILE A 167 13.17 16.04 4.05
CA ILE A 167 13.91 15.50 2.90
C ILE A 167 14.69 14.23 3.24
N GLY A 168 14.89 13.36 2.25
CA GLY A 168 15.76 12.18 2.37
C GLY A 168 15.25 11.13 3.37
N ALA A 169 13.97 11.15 3.70
CA ALA A 169 13.34 10.14 4.54
C ALA A 169 13.41 8.76 3.87
N TRP A 170 13.71 7.73 4.66
CA TRP A 170 13.77 6.34 4.20
C TRP A 170 12.94 5.40 5.06
N ILE A 171 11.98 4.70 4.43
CA ILE A 171 11.11 3.72 5.08
C ILE A 171 11.33 2.38 4.38
N SER A 172 11.61 1.32 5.13
CA SER A 172 11.84 -0.02 4.56
C SER A 172 11.37 -1.19 5.44
N ALA A 173 10.85 -2.25 4.83
CA ALA A 173 10.47 -3.48 5.54
C ALA A 173 9.50 -3.21 6.72
N VAL A 174 8.49 -2.38 6.46
CA VAL A 174 7.52 -1.92 7.47
C VAL A 174 6.16 -2.57 7.22
N LYS A 175 5.51 -3.01 8.30
CA LYS A 175 4.09 -3.40 8.28
C LYS A 175 3.26 -2.33 8.96
N ILE A 176 2.12 -1.96 8.40
CA ILE A 176 1.18 -1.04 9.03
C ILE A 176 -0.18 -1.73 9.11
N MET A 177 -0.75 -1.83 10.30
CA MET A 177 -1.99 -2.56 10.53
C MET A 177 -3.08 -1.65 11.07
N TYR A 178 -4.22 -1.66 10.38
CA TYR A 178 -5.46 -0.97 10.72
C TYR A 178 -5.32 0.55 10.89
N PRO A 179 -4.49 1.25 10.09
CA PRO A 179 -4.33 2.68 10.28
C PRO A 179 -5.58 3.43 9.81
N TRP A 180 -5.77 4.66 10.28
CA TRP A 180 -6.67 5.58 9.56
C TRP A 180 -6.03 5.93 8.21
N ASP A 181 -4.86 6.57 8.25
CA ASP A 181 -3.99 6.80 7.10
C ASP A 181 -2.67 6.05 7.29
N GLY A 182 -2.12 5.42 6.24
CA GLY A 182 -0.86 4.69 6.31
C GLY A 182 0.36 5.63 6.36
N ILE A 183 1.02 5.82 5.21
CA ILE A 183 2.20 6.70 5.10
C ILE A 183 1.80 7.98 4.38
N MET A 184 1.97 9.12 5.02
CA MET A 184 1.56 10.41 4.48
C MET A 184 2.71 11.39 4.45
N THR A 185 2.93 12.08 3.34
CA THR A 185 3.67 13.34 3.31
C THR A 185 2.78 14.47 3.85
N ASP A 186 3.34 15.41 4.60
CA ASP A 186 2.60 16.48 5.28
C ASP A 186 1.90 17.49 4.34
N GLY A 187 2.30 17.55 3.06
CA GLY A 187 1.73 18.47 2.08
C GLY A 187 2.12 19.94 2.31
N VAL A 188 3.12 20.20 3.15
CA VAL A 188 3.62 21.55 3.46
C VAL A 188 5.13 21.64 3.26
N SER A 189 5.86 20.58 3.60
CA SER A 189 7.32 20.53 3.54
C SER A 189 7.82 20.00 2.21
N ASN A 190 9.04 20.37 1.84
CA ASN A 190 9.78 19.64 0.81
C ASN A 190 10.24 18.30 1.40
N VAL A 191 9.77 17.21 0.81
CA VAL A 191 10.10 15.83 1.19
C VAL A 191 10.85 15.10 0.06
N GLY A 192 11.59 15.86 -0.76
CA GLY A 192 12.38 15.36 -1.87
C GLY A 192 13.35 14.22 -1.48
N ARG A 193 13.68 13.37 -2.46
CA ARG A 193 14.51 12.16 -2.29
C ARG A 193 13.91 11.13 -1.32
N LEU A 194 12.61 11.19 -1.07
CA LEU A 194 11.86 10.19 -0.32
C LEU A 194 12.05 8.79 -0.93
N ASN A 195 12.38 7.81 -0.10
CA ASN A 195 12.51 6.41 -0.49
C ASN A 195 11.62 5.55 0.41
N ILE A 196 10.66 4.86 -0.18
CA ILE A 196 9.79 3.91 0.51
C ILE A 196 9.91 2.58 -0.23
N ALA A 197 10.27 1.53 0.50
CA ALA A 197 10.42 0.20 -0.06
C ALA A 197 9.82 -0.85 0.86
N ASP A 198 9.30 -1.94 0.31
CA ASP A 198 9.02 -3.16 1.08
C ASP A 198 8.03 -2.90 2.23
N VAL A 199 6.85 -2.37 1.89
CA VAL A 199 5.82 -1.98 2.87
C VAL A 199 4.52 -2.74 2.64
N PHE A 200 3.98 -3.34 3.69
CA PHE A 200 2.66 -3.97 3.68
C PHE A 200 1.69 -3.20 4.57
N ILE A 201 0.63 -2.62 4.00
CA ILE A 201 -0.39 -1.83 4.70
C ILE A 201 -1.70 -2.61 4.71
N VAL A 202 -2.17 -2.98 5.89
CA VAL A 202 -3.37 -3.79 6.10
C VAL A 202 -4.53 -2.92 6.54
N SER A 203 -5.57 -2.88 5.71
CA SER A 203 -6.86 -2.25 5.97
C SER A 203 -6.77 -0.77 6.39
N PRO A 204 -6.14 0.11 5.60
CA PRO A 204 -6.22 1.54 5.85
C PRO A 204 -7.66 2.03 5.70
N ARG A 205 -8.09 2.96 6.56
CA ARG A 205 -9.47 3.48 6.55
C ARG A 205 -9.67 4.73 5.70
N ASN A 206 -8.62 5.36 5.22
CA ASN A 206 -8.71 6.55 4.39
C ASN A 206 -7.69 6.53 3.25
N VAL A 207 -6.41 6.72 3.51
CA VAL A 207 -5.36 6.65 2.49
C VAL A 207 -4.31 5.61 2.86
N GLY A 208 -3.90 4.77 1.91
CA GLY A 208 -2.77 3.85 2.09
C GLY A 208 -1.46 4.61 2.12
N VAL A 209 -1.11 5.24 1.00
CA VAL A 209 0.09 6.07 0.86
C VAL A 209 -0.25 7.39 0.16
N ARG A 210 0.16 8.51 0.75
CA ARG A 210 0.14 9.82 0.08
C ARG A 210 1.56 10.33 -0.12
N VAL A 211 1.85 10.76 -1.34
CA VAL A 211 3.11 11.45 -1.67
C VAL A 211 2.85 12.71 -2.48
N THR A 212 3.20 13.84 -1.90
CA THR A 212 3.22 15.17 -2.51
C THR A 212 4.36 15.99 -1.89
N GLY A 213 4.78 17.06 -2.55
CA GLY A 213 5.87 17.91 -2.06
C GLY A 213 7.24 17.34 -2.32
N THR A 214 7.42 16.56 -3.40
CA THR A 214 8.75 16.12 -3.84
C THR A 214 9.23 17.01 -5.00
N TRP A 215 10.28 17.79 -4.76
CA TRP A 215 10.98 18.57 -5.78
C TRP A 215 12.20 17.84 -6.37
N ASP A 216 12.61 16.77 -5.70
CA ASP A 216 13.67 15.85 -6.10
C ASP A 216 13.09 14.45 -6.25
N VAL A 217 13.74 13.59 -7.05
CA VAL A 217 13.35 12.22 -7.43
C VAL A 217 12.99 11.32 -6.23
N PRO A 218 11.70 11.04 -5.95
CA PRO A 218 11.30 10.05 -4.97
C PRO A 218 11.18 8.64 -5.58
N ALA A 219 11.25 7.60 -4.74
CA ALA A 219 11.10 6.20 -5.15
C ALA A 219 10.18 5.42 -4.20
N LEU A 220 9.15 4.79 -4.76
CA LEU A 220 8.21 3.90 -4.08
C LEU A 220 8.33 2.52 -4.72
N ARG A 221 8.67 1.50 -3.94
CA ARG A 221 8.97 0.16 -4.45
C ARG A 221 8.32 -0.92 -3.60
N ASN A 222 7.66 -1.89 -4.23
CA ASN A 222 7.12 -3.05 -3.52
C ASN A 222 6.27 -2.64 -2.30
N ILE A 223 5.26 -1.81 -2.56
CA ILE A 223 4.33 -1.32 -1.54
C ILE A 223 2.97 -1.90 -1.85
N GLU A 224 2.42 -2.62 -0.88
CA GLU A 224 1.11 -3.26 -0.98
C GLU A 224 0.13 -2.57 -0.03
N VAL A 225 -0.93 -2.00 -0.59
CA VAL A 225 -2.07 -1.46 0.16
C VAL A 225 -3.22 -2.45 0.06
N TRP A 226 -3.45 -3.19 1.14
CA TRP A 226 -4.36 -4.33 1.16
C TRP A 226 -5.57 -4.07 2.05
N ASN A 227 -6.73 -3.76 1.47
CA ASN A 227 -7.96 -3.50 2.21
C ASN A 227 -8.90 -4.71 2.32
N ALA A 228 -8.38 -5.85 2.77
CA ALA A 228 -9.19 -6.99 3.23
C ALA A 228 -8.94 -7.23 4.72
N GLY A 229 -9.71 -6.54 5.57
CA GLY A 229 -9.62 -6.64 7.03
C GLY A 229 -10.79 -7.39 7.66
N PRO A 230 -10.77 -7.59 8.99
CA PRO A 230 -11.88 -8.22 9.72
C PRO A 230 -13.19 -7.41 9.63
N VAL A 231 -13.10 -6.13 9.29
CA VAL A 231 -14.24 -5.27 8.97
C VAL A 231 -14.15 -4.97 7.48
N ALA A 232 -15.00 -5.64 6.69
CA ALA A 232 -15.12 -5.37 5.27
C ALA A 232 -15.66 -3.94 5.08
N ARG A 233 -15.06 -3.20 4.14
CA ARG A 233 -15.57 -1.90 3.70
C ARG A 233 -16.03 -2.02 2.25
N GLY A 234 -17.09 -1.29 1.90
CA GLY A 234 -17.43 -1.07 0.50
C GLY A 234 -16.35 -0.27 -0.23
N LEU A 235 -16.47 -0.21 -1.55
CA LEU A 235 -15.59 0.55 -2.44
C LEU A 235 -16.01 2.02 -2.58
N ASP A 236 -16.83 2.54 -1.66
CA ASP A 236 -17.34 3.91 -1.71
C ASP A 236 -16.26 4.96 -1.39
N LYS A 237 -15.25 4.56 -0.62
CA LYS A 237 -14.21 5.44 -0.10
C LYS A 237 -12.86 4.74 -0.05
N GLY A 238 -11.81 5.55 0.08
CA GLY A 238 -10.45 5.08 0.30
C GLY A 238 -9.58 5.17 -0.96
N ILE A 239 -8.33 5.59 -0.76
CA ILE A 239 -7.35 5.73 -1.84
C ILE A 239 -6.14 4.87 -1.51
N GLY A 240 -5.71 4.01 -2.43
CA GLY A 240 -4.47 3.23 -2.29
C GLY A 240 -3.26 4.16 -2.25
N PHE A 241 -3.04 4.86 -3.37
CA PHE A 241 -1.96 5.83 -3.56
C PHE A 241 -2.52 7.18 -4.00
N ASP A 242 -2.31 8.22 -3.18
CA ASP A 242 -2.74 9.61 -3.41
C ASP A 242 -1.52 10.48 -3.77
N LEU A 243 -1.35 10.77 -5.06
CA LEU A 243 -0.17 11.42 -5.63
C LEU A 243 -0.48 12.87 -6.02
N GLY A 244 0.23 13.81 -5.38
CA GLY A 244 0.08 15.25 -5.59
C GLY A 244 1.19 15.86 -6.45
N LYS A 245 1.83 16.92 -5.96
CA LYS A 245 2.98 17.54 -6.64
C LYS A 245 4.22 16.69 -6.45
N ASN A 246 4.71 16.08 -7.53
CA ASN A 246 5.93 15.27 -7.50
C ASN A 246 6.82 15.46 -8.73
N ASP A 247 8.13 15.48 -8.51
CA ASP A 247 9.13 15.55 -9.56
C ASP A 247 9.86 14.22 -9.78
N LEU A 248 9.66 13.63 -10.96
CA LEU A 248 10.22 12.34 -11.37
C LEU A 248 9.95 11.20 -10.38
N ILE A 249 8.71 11.07 -9.91
CA ILE A 249 8.37 9.95 -9.04
C ILE A 249 8.53 8.62 -9.77
N ARG A 250 9.14 7.64 -9.10
CA ARG A 250 9.28 6.27 -9.60
C ARG A 250 8.48 5.34 -8.70
N LEU A 251 7.41 4.77 -9.25
CA LEU A 251 6.65 3.70 -8.61
C LEU A 251 6.98 2.39 -9.32
N THR A 252 7.34 1.36 -8.55
CA THR A 252 7.68 0.04 -9.11
C THR A 252 7.10 -1.06 -8.23
N ASP A 253 6.37 -1.99 -8.84
CA ASP A 253 5.77 -3.16 -8.15
C ASP A 253 4.87 -2.75 -6.97
N CYS A 254 4.19 -1.61 -7.07
CA CYS A 254 3.20 -1.17 -6.09
C CYS A 254 1.83 -1.76 -6.40
N PHE A 255 1.10 -2.16 -5.36
CA PHE A 255 -0.19 -2.83 -5.48
C PHE A 255 -1.25 -2.21 -4.57
N ALA A 256 -2.48 -2.05 -5.08
CA ALA A 256 -3.64 -1.67 -4.27
C ALA A 256 -4.80 -2.65 -4.44
N PHE A 257 -5.35 -3.12 -3.32
CA PHE A 257 -6.47 -4.05 -3.27
C PHE A 257 -7.66 -3.46 -2.52
N ALA A 258 -8.87 -3.61 -3.08
CA ALA A 258 -10.14 -3.25 -2.44
C ALA A 258 -10.25 -1.78 -1.98
N MET A 259 -9.76 -0.86 -2.79
CA MET A 259 -9.87 0.58 -2.57
C MET A 259 -10.94 1.20 -3.48
N ASN A 260 -11.49 2.37 -3.15
CA ASN A 260 -12.30 3.10 -4.14
C ASN A 260 -11.41 3.47 -5.34
N VAL A 261 -10.29 4.14 -5.09
CA VAL A 261 -9.29 4.43 -6.13
C VAL A 261 -7.96 3.77 -5.77
N GLY A 262 -7.43 2.95 -6.67
CA GLY A 262 -6.12 2.32 -6.49
C GLY A 262 -4.99 3.35 -6.54
N PHE A 263 -4.84 4.03 -7.67
CA PHE A 263 -3.88 5.13 -7.88
C PHE A 263 -4.60 6.41 -8.30
N LEU A 264 -4.52 7.46 -7.49
CA LEU A 264 -5.05 8.79 -7.77
C LEU A 264 -3.91 9.77 -7.98
N LEU A 265 -3.83 10.38 -9.15
CA LEU A 265 -2.94 11.50 -9.45
C LEU A 265 -3.79 12.76 -9.57
N ARG A 266 -3.44 13.83 -8.85
CA ARG A 266 -4.20 15.08 -8.85
C ARG A 266 -3.37 16.28 -8.43
N ASP A 267 -3.68 17.45 -8.98
CA ASP A 267 -2.91 18.67 -8.69
C ASP A 267 -3.15 19.23 -7.28
N LYS A 268 -4.30 18.90 -6.67
CA LYS A 268 -4.71 19.44 -5.37
C LYS A 268 -5.15 18.32 -4.45
N ILE A 269 -4.43 18.17 -3.34
CA ILE A 269 -4.78 17.27 -2.26
C ILE A 269 -5.45 18.09 -1.15
N PRO A 270 -6.68 17.76 -0.71
CA PRO A 270 -7.33 18.39 0.42
C PRO A 270 -6.44 18.41 1.66
N GLY A 271 -6.27 19.60 2.22
CA GLY A 271 -5.42 19.84 3.40
C GLY A 271 -3.94 20.07 3.09
N ALA A 272 -3.46 19.80 1.87
CA ALA A 272 -2.10 20.15 1.47
C ALA A 272 -2.02 21.63 1.07
N LYS A 273 -0.90 22.29 1.42
CA LYS A 273 -0.57 23.64 0.95
C LYS A 273 0.18 23.61 -0.39
N ILE A 274 0.90 22.51 -0.63
CA ILE A 274 1.63 22.29 -1.87
C ILE A 274 0.66 21.75 -2.92
N GLU A 275 0.54 22.48 -4.02
CA GLU A 275 -0.27 22.12 -5.18
C GLU A 275 0.61 21.95 -6.43
N GLY A 276 0.10 21.20 -7.40
CA GLY A 276 0.71 20.95 -8.70
C GLY A 276 0.71 19.47 -9.06
N GLY A 277 0.97 19.18 -10.34
CA GLY A 277 0.91 17.82 -10.86
C GLY A 277 2.14 16.96 -10.53
N THR A 278 1.96 15.65 -10.67
CA THR A 278 3.01 14.64 -10.71
C THR A 278 3.54 14.52 -12.14
N TRP A 279 4.86 14.42 -12.26
CA TRP A 279 5.47 13.74 -13.40
C TRP A 279 6.36 12.58 -12.96
N GLY A 280 6.34 11.48 -13.72
CA GLY A 280 7.06 10.27 -13.34
C GLY A 280 6.65 9.02 -14.09
N VAL A 281 7.01 7.88 -13.50
CA VAL A 281 6.80 6.55 -14.08
C VAL A 281 6.19 5.58 -13.06
N MET A 282 5.31 4.72 -13.56
CA MET A 282 4.76 3.56 -12.88
C MET A 282 5.16 2.32 -13.67
N THR A 283 5.77 1.32 -13.02
CA THR A 283 6.27 0.11 -13.70
C THR A 283 5.89 -1.13 -12.92
N GLY A 284 5.20 -2.07 -13.55
CA GLY A 284 4.76 -3.30 -12.87
C GLY A 284 3.77 -3.07 -11.73
N CYS A 285 3.16 -1.87 -11.64
CA CYS A 285 2.14 -1.59 -10.65
C CYS A 285 0.84 -2.30 -11.00
N SER A 286 0.07 -2.70 -9.99
CA SER A 286 -1.16 -3.45 -10.21
C SER A 286 -2.26 -2.99 -9.25
N THR A 287 -3.51 -3.23 -9.61
CA THR A 287 -4.63 -3.11 -8.69
C THR A 287 -5.62 -4.23 -8.91
N ASP A 288 -6.29 -4.63 -7.84
CA ASP A 288 -7.38 -5.61 -7.89
C ASP A 288 -8.53 -5.18 -6.97
N TYR A 289 -9.75 -5.55 -7.35
CA TYR A 289 -10.97 -5.28 -6.60
C TYR A 289 -11.22 -3.80 -6.28
N CYS A 290 -10.62 -2.85 -7.00
CA CYS A 290 -10.90 -1.42 -6.78
C CYS A 290 -12.07 -0.94 -7.64
N SER A 291 -12.77 0.13 -7.23
CA SER A 291 -13.77 0.76 -8.09
C SER A 291 -13.09 1.41 -9.31
N ILE A 292 -12.02 2.15 -9.09
CA ILE A 292 -11.19 2.77 -10.13
C ILE A 292 -9.75 2.31 -9.95
N GLY A 293 -9.14 1.78 -11.01
CA GLY A 293 -7.74 1.32 -10.97
C GLY A 293 -6.77 2.50 -10.91
N ILE A 294 -6.77 3.33 -11.96
CA ILE A 294 -5.96 4.54 -12.06
C ILE A 294 -6.87 5.72 -12.42
N LYS A 295 -6.75 6.81 -11.68
CA LYS A 295 -7.43 8.08 -11.96
C LYS A 295 -6.40 9.19 -12.06
N VAL A 296 -6.38 9.89 -13.19
CA VAL A 296 -5.52 11.04 -13.45
C VAL A 296 -6.41 12.27 -13.58
N GLU A 297 -6.30 13.20 -12.64
CA GLU A 297 -7.02 14.47 -12.61
C GLU A 297 -6.04 15.64 -12.78
N GLY A 298 -6.40 16.66 -13.56
CA GLY A 298 -5.52 17.83 -13.73
C GLY A 298 -4.26 17.57 -14.55
N ASP A 299 -3.22 18.37 -14.36
CA ASP A 299 -2.10 18.55 -15.30
C ASP A 299 -0.95 17.56 -15.05
N ASN A 300 -1.27 16.27 -14.92
CA ASN A 300 -0.34 15.19 -14.57
C ASN A 300 0.31 14.55 -15.81
N THR A 301 1.61 14.23 -15.73
CA THR A 301 2.38 13.61 -16.82
C THR A 301 2.99 12.27 -16.38
N VAL A 302 2.34 11.15 -16.71
CA VAL A 302 2.75 9.82 -16.22
C VAL A 302 2.94 8.82 -17.35
N SER A 303 4.00 8.02 -17.27
CA SER A 303 4.20 6.84 -18.10
C SER A 303 3.95 5.58 -17.26
N ILE A 304 3.07 4.71 -17.72
CA ILE A 304 2.69 3.45 -17.09
C ILE A 304 3.15 2.31 -18.00
N SER A 305 4.02 1.44 -17.48
CA SER A 305 4.64 0.35 -18.23
C SER A 305 4.39 -0.99 -17.54
N GLY A 306 3.67 -1.88 -18.21
CA GLY A 306 3.24 -3.16 -17.65
C GLY A 306 2.20 -3.01 -16.55
N GLY A 307 1.98 -4.10 -15.83
CA GLY A 307 1.03 -4.16 -14.71
C GLY A 307 -0.32 -4.77 -15.09
N THR A 308 -1.06 -5.17 -14.05
CA THR A 308 -2.39 -5.78 -14.16
C THR A 308 -3.38 -4.99 -13.32
N PHE A 309 -4.37 -4.41 -13.98
CA PHE A 309 -5.35 -3.54 -13.35
C PHE A 309 -6.74 -4.17 -13.54
N TRP A 310 -7.19 -4.95 -12.56
CA TRP A 310 -8.49 -5.61 -12.57
C TRP A 310 -9.49 -4.91 -11.63
N GLN A 311 -10.45 -4.19 -12.21
CA GLN A 311 -11.36 -3.31 -11.46
C GLN A 311 -12.81 -3.79 -11.48
N HIS A 312 -13.55 -3.35 -10.47
CA HIS A 312 -15.00 -3.45 -10.45
C HIS A 312 -15.66 -2.46 -11.40
N ASP A 313 -15.24 -1.20 -11.43
CA ASP A 313 -15.89 -0.20 -12.28
C ASP A 313 -14.98 0.24 -13.43
N ASN A 314 -14.13 1.24 -13.25
CA ASN A 314 -13.31 1.79 -14.34
C ASN A 314 -11.85 1.33 -14.23
N GLY A 315 -11.24 0.93 -15.34
CA GLY A 315 -9.80 0.64 -15.38
C GLY A 315 -8.96 1.90 -15.17
N VAL A 316 -8.95 2.76 -16.17
CA VAL A 316 -8.19 4.02 -16.20
C VAL A 316 -9.10 5.19 -16.57
N ILE A 317 -9.04 6.28 -15.81
CA ILE A 317 -9.72 7.53 -16.13
C ILE A 317 -8.68 8.65 -16.27
N VAL A 318 -8.74 9.40 -17.36
CA VAL A 318 -7.94 10.62 -17.58
C VAL A 318 -8.86 11.83 -17.74
N ASP A 319 -8.69 12.82 -16.87
CA ASP A 319 -9.55 14.00 -16.76
C ASP A 319 -8.72 15.24 -16.39
N GLY A 320 -8.01 15.79 -17.37
CA GLY A 320 -7.24 17.02 -17.20
C GLY A 320 -6.73 17.57 -18.53
N GLU A 321 -7.01 18.84 -18.83
CA GLU A 321 -6.74 19.41 -20.16
C GLU A 321 -5.27 19.36 -20.57
N LYS A 322 -4.33 19.40 -19.62
CA LYS A 322 -2.90 19.25 -19.91
C LYS A 322 -2.32 17.91 -19.50
N ALA A 323 -3.16 16.93 -19.14
CA ALA A 323 -2.72 15.59 -18.77
C ALA A 323 -2.02 14.89 -19.94
N ARG A 324 -0.88 14.25 -19.68
CA ARG A 324 -0.09 13.50 -20.66
C ARG A 324 0.17 12.09 -20.15
N VAL A 325 -0.62 11.14 -20.61
CA VAL A 325 -0.58 9.76 -20.10
C VAL A 325 -0.12 8.81 -21.20
N ARG A 326 0.86 7.94 -20.88
CA ARG A 326 1.30 6.86 -21.76
C ARG A 326 1.10 5.53 -21.04
N LEU A 327 0.36 4.62 -21.64
CA LEU A 327 0.15 3.25 -21.16
C LEU A 327 0.75 2.29 -22.16
N THR A 328 1.60 1.38 -21.70
CA THR A 328 2.28 0.42 -22.56
C THR A 328 2.35 -0.95 -21.93
N GLY A 329 1.94 -2.00 -22.64
CA GLY A 329 2.12 -3.39 -22.22
C GLY A 329 1.32 -3.81 -20.98
N ALA A 330 0.26 -3.08 -20.62
CA ALA A 330 -0.54 -3.34 -19.44
C ALA A 330 -1.81 -4.13 -19.77
N GLU A 331 -2.32 -4.90 -18.80
CA GLU A 331 -3.66 -5.45 -18.87
C GLU A 331 -4.60 -4.60 -18.02
N ILE A 332 -5.63 -4.04 -18.68
CA ILE A 332 -6.66 -3.22 -18.07
C ILE A 332 -7.99 -3.93 -18.22
N LYS A 333 -8.51 -4.47 -17.13
CA LYS A 333 -9.78 -5.19 -17.10
C LYS A 333 -10.76 -4.49 -16.18
N SER A 334 -12.00 -4.30 -16.65
CA SER A 334 -13.08 -3.74 -15.86
C SER A 334 -14.35 -4.59 -15.95
N ASN A 335 -15.12 -4.65 -14.86
CA ASN A 335 -16.42 -5.31 -14.86
C ASN A 335 -17.53 -4.38 -15.38
N GLY A 336 -17.78 -3.28 -14.66
CA GLY A 336 -18.99 -2.46 -14.83
C GLY A 336 -18.86 -1.28 -15.81
N ALA A 337 -17.70 -0.66 -15.90
CA ALA A 337 -17.46 0.56 -16.70
C ALA A 337 -16.35 0.36 -17.73
N PRO A 338 -16.02 1.36 -18.57
CA PRO A 338 -14.94 1.24 -19.55
C PRO A 338 -13.60 0.86 -18.92
N ALA A 339 -12.82 0.06 -19.65
CA ALA A 339 -11.44 -0.23 -19.29
C ALA A 339 -10.60 1.05 -19.35
N VAL A 340 -10.87 1.92 -20.33
CA VAL A 340 -10.24 3.23 -20.44
C VAL A 340 -11.28 4.31 -20.73
N THR A 341 -11.22 5.41 -19.98
CA THR A 341 -12.03 6.61 -20.19
C THR A 341 -11.13 7.82 -20.29
N VAL A 342 -11.17 8.54 -21.42
CA VAL A 342 -10.46 9.81 -21.62
C VAL A 342 -11.48 10.92 -21.80
N ARG A 343 -11.65 11.74 -20.76
CA ARG A 343 -12.59 12.87 -20.75
C ARG A 343 -11.95 14.14 -21.24
N SER A 344 -10.72 14.39 -20.81
CA SER A 344 -9.91 15.52 -21.22
C SER A 344 -8.44 15.17 -21.03
N ALA A 345 -7.61 15.50 -22.02
CA ALA A 345 -6.17 15.25 -22.01
C ALA A 345 -5.48 16.14 -23.04
N ASP A 346 -4.23 16.51 -22.77
CA ASP A 346 -3.33 16.98 -23.83
C ASP A 346 -3.13 15.82 -24.81
N HIS A 347 -2.75 14.65 -24.32
CA HIS A 347 -2.79 13.40 -25.07
C HIS A 347 -2.75 12.17 -24.18
N VAL A 348 -3.37 11.09 -24.65
CA VAL A 348 -3.23 9.74 -24.10
C VAL A 348 -2.70 8.81 -25.18
N VAL A 349 -1.67 8.02 -24.88
CA VAL A 349 -1.14 6.98 -25.76
C VAL A 349 -1.31 5.63 -25.10
N ILE A 350 -1.91 4.67 -25.81
CA ILE A 350 -2.21 3.33 -25.32
C ILE A 350 -1.65 2.36 -26.36
N THR A 351 -0.60 1.62 -25.98
CA THR A 351 0.14 0.79 -26.93
C THR A 351 0.43 -0.60 -26.40
N GLY A 352 0.08 -1.64 -27.17
CA GLY A 352 0.38 -3.01 -26.79
C GLY A 352 -0.32 -3.46 -25.50
N CYS A 353 -1.48 -2.88 -25.17
CA CYS A 353 -2.24 -3.21 -23.98
C CYS A 353 -3.37 -4.21 -24.28
N SER A 354 -3.80 -4.96 -23.26
CA SER A 354 -5.07 -5.70 -23.27
C SER A 354 -6.13 -4.87 -22.57
N LEU A 355 -7.20 -4.49 -23.27
CA LEU A 355 -8.34 -3.73 -22.74
C LEU A 355 -9.55 -4.66 -22.72
N LEU A 356 -9.99 -5.05 -21.53
CA LEU A 356 -10.92 -6.18 -21.36
C LEU A 356 -12.18 -5.76 -20.60
N ARG A 357 -13.35 -6.08 -21.16
CA ARG A 357 -14.66 -6.00 -20.51
C ARG A 357 -15.42 -7.33 -20.64
N PRO A 358 -15.02 -8.36 -19.87
CA PRO A 358 -15.50 -9.74 -20.09
C PRO A 358 -16.90 -10.01 -19.51
N MET A 359 -17.51 -9.07 -18.77
CA MET A 359 -18.79 -9.30 -18.09
C MET A 359 -19.97 -9.11 -19.05
N LYS A 360 -20.71 -10.19 -19.32
CA LYS A 360 -21.86 -10.21 -20.25
C LYS A 360 -22.98 -9.27 -19.84
N GLU A 361 -23.13 -9.04 -18.54
CA GLU A 361 -24.13 -8.17 -17.93
C GLU A 361 -23.84 -6.68 -18.21
N HIS A 362 -22.63 -6.35 -18.66
CA HIS A 362 -22.16 -4.98 -18.88
C HIS A 362 -21.72 -4.77 -20.33
N ALA A 363 -22.67 -4.46 -21.21
CA ALA A 363 -22.44 -4.24 -22.65
C ALA A 363 -22.09 -2.79 -23.03
N GLY A 364 -21.38 -2.06 -22.16
CA GLY A 364 -20.87 -0.72 -22.48
C GLY A 364 -19.56 -0.76 -23.28
N PRO A 365 -19.03 0.40 -23.71
CA PRO A 365 -17.83 0.45 -24.53
C PRO A 365 -16.56 0.02 -23.79
N VAL A 366 -15.62 -0.67 -24.46
CA VAL A 366 -14.32 -1.04 -23.87
C VAL A 366 -13.48 0.19 -23.58
N ALA A 367 -13.37 1.11 -24.55
CA ALA A 367 -12.73 2.39 -24.38
C ALA A 367 -13.66 3.54 -24.78
N GLU A 368 -13.64 4.63 -24.01
CA GLU A 368 -14.43 5.83 -24.26
C GLU A 368 -13.52 7.06 -24.31
N ILE A 369 -13.42 7.69 -25.48
CA ILE A 369 -12.61 8.88 -25.73
C ILE A 369 -13.57 10.05 -25.99
N THR A 370 -13.95 10.76 -24.94
CA THR A 370 -14.94 11.85 -25.02
C THR A 370 -14.30 13.23 -25.18
N GLY A 371 -13.00 13.37 -24.95
CA GLY A 371 -12.27 14.61 -25.19
C GLY A 371 -10.75 14.43 -25.29
N GLY A 372 -10.06 15.52 -25.66
CA GLY A 372 -8.61 15.51 -25.82
C GLY A 372 -8.13 14.80 -27.09
N ARG A 373 -6.89 14.30 -27.06
CA ARG A 373 -6.27 13.50 -28.13
C ARG A 373 -5.91 12.11 -27.64
N ALA A 374 -6.07 11.10 -28.48
CA ALA A 374 -5.75 9.73 -28.13
C ALA A 374 -5.06 8.98 -29.27
N ILE A 375 -4.13 8.10 -28.92
CA ILE A 375 -3.51 7.13 -29.83
C ILE A 375 -3.71 5.74 -29.24
N LEU A 376 -4.35 4.84 -29.98
CA LEU A 376 -4.54 3.44 -29.64
C LEU A 376 -3.82 2.59 -30.69
N GLN A 377 -2.70 1.97 -30.33
CA GLN A 377 -1.89 1.22 -31.27
C GLN A 377 -1.58 -0.20 -30.78
N GLY A 378 -1.83 -1.21 -31.62
CA GLY A 378 -1.39 -2.58 -31.32
C GLY A 378 -2.05 -3.19 -30.08
N ASN A 379 -3.25 -2.77 -29.70
CA ASN A 379 -3.93 -3.26 -28.50
C ASN A 379 -4.83 -4.47 -28.81
N HIS A 380 -5.04 -5.32 -27.80
CA HIS A 380 -6.12 -6.31 -27.79
C HIS A 380 -7.33 -5.73 -27.06
N ILE A 381 -8.48 -5.62 -27.72
CA ILE A 381 -9.69 -4.99 -27.20
C ILE A 381 -10.81 -6.03 -27.21
N GLU A 382 -11.25 -6.43 -26.03
CA GLU A 382 -12.27 -7.48 -25.86
C GLU A 382 -13.45 -6.96 -25.03
N GLY A 383 -14.68 -7.19 -25.47
CA GLY A 383 -15.85 -6.84 -24.67
C GLY A 383 -17.20 -7.23 -25.25
N HIS A 384 -18.22 -7.17 -24.40
CA HIS A 384 -19.60 -7.47 -24.81
C HIS A 384 -20.36 -6.28 -25.42
N GLY A 385 -19.84 -5.06 -25.29
CA GLY A 385 -20.37 -3.85 -25.94
C GLY A 385 -19.56 -3.44 -27.16
N SER A 386 -19.54 -2.15 -27.44
CA SER A 386 -18.70 -1.56 -28.50
C SER A 386 -17.22 -1.53 -28.11
N GLY A 387 -16.31 -1.56 -29.08
CA GLY A 387 -14.88 -1.49 -28.82
C GLY A 387 -14.47 -0.11 -28.34
N VAL A 388 -14.47 0.87 -29.24
CA VAL A 388 -14.07 2.24 -28.94
C VAL A 388 -15.21 3.21 -29.28
N VAL A 389 -15.59 4.06 -28.34
CA VAL A 389 -16.50 5.19 -28.58
C VAL A 389 -15.70 6.48 -28.61
N ILE A 390 -15.83 7.24 -29.70
CA ILE A 390 -15.22 8.56 -29.88
C ILE A 390 -16.32 9.61 -29.77
N GLY A 391 -16.27 10.42 -28.72
CA GLY A 391 -17.25 11.46 -28.43
C GLY A 391 -17.06 12.73 -29.26
N GLU A 392 -18.09 13.57 -29.32
CA GLU A 392 -18.15 14.78 -30.16
C GLU A 392 -16.98 15.77 -29.89
N ASN A 393 -16.43 15.79 -28.67
CA ASN A 393 -15.39 16.73 -28.24
C ASN A 393 -13.97 16.18 -28.34
N ALA A 394 -13.79 14.94 -28.80
CA ALA A 394 -12.47 14.40 -29.09
C ALA A 394 -11.88 15.13 -30.31
N ARG A 395 -10.58 15.51 -30.25
CA ARG A 395 -9.99 16.42 -31.24
C ARG A 395 -9.11 15.74 -32.29
N ASN A 396 -8.41 14.66 -31.94
CA ASN A 396 -7.63 13.82 -32.87
C ASN A 396 -7.47 12.43 -32.25
N VAL A 397 -8.03 11.41 -32.90
CA VAL A 397 -7.93 10.01 -32.44
C VAL A 397 -7.30 9.16 -33.54
N VAL A 398 -6.18 8.53 -33.20
CA VAL A 398 -5.49 7.61 -34.12
C VAL A 398 -5.64 6.21 -33.58
N MET A 399 -6.09 5.30 -34.44
CA MET A 399 -6.15 3.88 -34.12
C MET A 399 -5.44 3.08 -35.21
N ASN A 400 -4.47 2.26 -34.82
CA ASN A 400 -3.65 1.50 -35.76
C ASN A 400 -3.35 0.09 -35.26
N GLY A 401 -3.71 -0.93 -36.03
CA GLY A 401 -3.32 -2.32 -35.77
C GLY A 401 -3.85 -2.90 -34.45
N ASN A 402 -5.04 -2.50 -34.01
CA ASN A 402 -5.70 -3.07 -32.84
C ASN A 402 -6.48 -4.33 -33.23
N LEU A 403 -6.40 -5.38 -32.41
CA LEU A 403 -7.24 -6.58 -32.51
C LEU A 403 -8.51 -6.36 -31.68
N MET A 404 -9.69 -6.45 -32.28
CA MET A 404 -10.96 -6.28 -31.57
C MET A 404 -11.80 -7.56 -31.59
N ASP A 405 -12.14 -8.10 -30.42
CA ASP A 405 -13.20 -9.12 -30.24
C ASP A 405 -14.32 -8.52 -29.41
N VAL A 406 -15.24 -7.85 -30.11
CA VAL A 406 -16.37 -7.15 -29.49
C VAL A 406 -17.70 -7.63 -30.07
N LYS A 407 -18.78 -7.52 -29.29
CA LYS A 407 -20.13 -7.90 -29.75
C LYS A 407 -20.96 -6.72 -30.26
N GLY A 408 -20.55 -5.49 -29.95
CA GLY A 408 -21.09 -4.25 -30.51
C GLY A 408 -20.29 -3.76 -31.72
N ALA A 409 -20.39 -2.46 -32.03
CA ALA A 409 -19.58 -1.84 -33.05
C ALA A 409 -18.10 -1.82 -32.62
N GLU A 410 -17.17 -2.15 -33.51
CA GLU A 410 -15.74 -2.02 -33.24
C GLU A 410 -15.39 -0.56 -32.90
N VAL A 411 -15.95 0.38 -33.67
CA VAL A 411 -15.75 1.82 -33.49
C VAL A 411 -17.07 2.56 -33.66
N GLU A 412 -17.42 3.37 -32.68
CA GLU A 412 -18.50 4.36 -32.78
C GLU A 412 -17.90 5.77 -32.81
N ASP A 413 -17.86 6.36 -34.00
CA ASP A 413 -17.41 7.74 -34.18
C ASP A 413 -18.60 8.71 -34.14
N ARG A 414 -18.58 9.62 -33.17
CA ARG A 414 -19.60 10.67 -32.98
C ARG A 414 -19.04 12.07 -33.26
N GLN A 415 -17.84 12.19 -33.83
CA GLN A 415 -17.26 13.50 -34.15
C GLN A 415 -18.07 14.24 -35.22
N ARG A 416 -18.17 15.57 -35.07
CA ARG A 416 -18.78 16.45 -36.08
C ARG A 416 -17.78 16.94 -37.13
N HIS A 417 -16.49 16.70 -36.94
CA HIS A 417 -15.40 17.15 -37.81
C HIS A 417 -14.38 16.02 -38.05
N HIS A 418 -13.86 15.91 -39.28
CA HIS A 418 -12.95 14.84 -39.69
C HIS A 418 -11.59 14.90 -38.97
N GLY A 419 -11.33 13.98 -38.04
CA GLY A 419 -10.06 13.88 -37.31
C GLY A 419 -9.69 12.46 -36.83
N VAL A 420 -10.42 11.43 -37.28
CA VAL A 420 -10.13 10.03 -36.96
C VAL A 420 -9.35 9.39 -38.10
N THR A 421 -8.23 8.75 -37.76
CA THR A 421 -7.52 7.85 -38.68
C THR A 421 -7.60 6.43 -38.12
N VAL A 422 -8.26 5.55 -38.85
CA VAL A 422 -8.38 4.12 -38.53
C VAL A 422 -7.61 3.32 -39.59
N GLY A 423 -6.66 2.51 -39.17
CA GLY A 423 -5.79 1.71 -40.04
C GLY A 423 -5.33 0.39 -39.46
#